data_AF-A0AAD4HV71-F1
#
_entry.id   AF-A0AAD4HV71-F1
#
_cell.length_a   1.000
_cell.length_b   1.000
_cell.length_c   1.000
_cell.angle_alpha   90.00
_cell.angle_beta   90.00
_cell.angle_gamma   90.00
#
_symmetry.space_group_name_H-M   'P 1'
#
loop_
_entity.id
_entity.type
_entity.pdbx_description
1 polymer ?
#
loop_
_entity_poly.entity_id
_entity_poly.type
_entity_poly.pdbx_seq_one_letter_code
_entity_poly.pdbx_strand_id
1 'polypeptide(L)'
;MASRIVVNTLKASARPRALPSFARAVNARAMSSNPPPEQRAAEILNTLPSSPSLITKTGSAILGTGLVATAISQELYVVNEETVVAAGTFILLAYIAKLVREPYRDWANGHIERIKNILESSRTEHTQAVKDRINSVEQMKDVVSLTQGLFALSKETAQLEADAFVQQQKVALASEVKAVLDSWVRYEQQQKESEQLELAKSVIAKVMADLQDEKVQKDILTSAVAEVEQLVKSKAI
;
A
#
# COMPACT_ATOMS: atom_id res chain seq x y z
N MET A 1 28.91 10.63 47.63
CA MET A 1 28.83 11.54 48.80
C MET A 1 28.10 12.79 48.32
N ALA A 2 27.05 13.34 48.92
CA ALA A 2 26.48 13.17 50.23
C ALA A 2 24.95 13.37 50.16
N SER A 3 24.28 12.67 51.05
CA SER A 3 22.91 12.85 51.50
C SER A 3 22.60 14.29 51.89
N ARG A 4 21.41 14.77 51.52
CA ARG A 4 20.67 15.77 52.32
C ARG A 4 19.18 15.46 52.33
N ILE A 5 18.82 14.76 53.41
CA ILE A 5 17.46 14.64 53.93
C ILE A 5 17.01 16.05 54.33
N VAL A 6 15.88 16.50 53.79
CA VAL A 6 15.16 17.67 54.30
C VAL A 6 13.91 17.16 54.99
N VAL A 7 13.97 17.16 56.32
CA VAL A 7 12.81 17.07 57.20
C VAL A 7 12.18 18.46 57.23
N ASN A 8 10.95 18.61 56.73
CA ASN A 8 10.20 19.83 56.96
C ASN A 8 8.97 19.54 57.82
N THR A 9 9.02 20.16 59.00
CA THR A 9 8.04 20.17 60.07
C THR A 9 6.70 20.75 59.62
N LEU A 10 5.62 20.00 59.88
CA LEU A 10 4.23 20.46 59.74
C LEU A 10 3.90 21.47 60.85
N LYS A 11 3.72 22.75 60.49
CA LYS A 11 2.94 23.70 61.26
C LYS A 11 1.61 23.91 60.55
N ALA A 12 0.53 23.59 61.27
CA ALA A 12 -0.84 23.61 60.82
C ALA A 12 -1.28 25.03 60.43
N SER A 13 -1.75 25.18 59.18
CA SER A 13 -2.62 26.28 58.79
C SER A 13 -4.06 25.76 58.74
N ALA A 14 -4.90 26.29 59.62
CA ALA A 14 -6.33 26.00 59.63
C ALA A 14 -6.99 26.67 58.42
N ARG A 15 -7.55 25.86 57.52
CA ARG A 15 -8.45 26.30 56.44
C ARG A 15 -9.84 25.71 56.73
N PRO A 16 -10.94 26.46 56.59
CA PRO A 16 -12.27 25.97 56.93
C PRO A 16 -12.65 24.80 56.03
N ARG A 17 -12.89 23.65 56.65
CA ARG A 17 -13.35 22.42 56.00
C ARG A 17 -14.85 22.58 55.77
N ALA A 18 -15.24 22.84 54.52
CA ALA A 18 -16.61 22.61 54.10
C ALA A 18 -16.89 21.11 54.28
N LEU A 19 -17.77 20.79 55.22
CA LEU A 19 -18.30 19.44 55.39
C LEU A 19 -19.08 19.11 54.11
N PRO A 20 -18.79 17.99 53.41
CA PRO A 20 -19.84 17.43 52.58
C PRO A 20 -20.97 17.08 53.55
N SER A 21 -22.09 17.79 53.44
CA SER A 21 -23.32 17.32 54.04
C SER A 21 -23.52 15.91 53.51
N PHE A 22 -23.37 14.92 54.38
CA PHE A 22 -23.96 13.62 54.15
C PHE A 22 -25.45 13.89 54.00
N ALA A 23 -25.89 14.06 52.75
CA ALA A 23 -27.26 13.82 52.41
C ALA A 23 -27.48 12.39 52.87
N ARG A 24 -28.15 12.25 54.02
CA ARG A 24 -28.81 11.02 54.41
C ARG A 24 -29.64 10.67 53.19
N ALA A 25 -29.15 9.75 52.38
CA ALA A 25 -29.98 9.00 51.48
C ALA A 25 -30.94 8.26 52.41
N VAL A 26 -32.01 8.96 52.78
CA VAL A 26 -33.25 8.34 53.18
C VAL A 26 -33.43 7.28 52.13
N ASN A 27 -33.42 6.02 52.55
CA ASN A 27 -33.96 4.92 51.78
C ASN A 27 -35.33 5.37 51.32
N ALA A 28 -35.38 6.01 50.14
CA ALA A 28 -36.57 6.09 49.35
C ALA A 28 -36.84 4.62 49.06
N ARG A 29 -37.73 4.04 49.87
CA ARG A 29 -38.52 2.88 49.47
C ARG A 29 -38.83 3.14 48.01
N ALA A 30 -38.16 2.43 47.11
CA ALA A 30 -38.40 2.56 45.70
C ALA A 30 -39.91 2.39 45.56
N MET A 31 -40.59 3.49 45.19
CA MET A 31 -41.95 3.44 44.73
C MET A 31 -41.88 2.64 43.45
N SER A 32 -41.98 1.32 43.58
CA SER A 32 -42.39 0.47 42.50
C SER A 32 -43.74 1.02 42.09
N SER A 33 -43.80 1.77 40.99
CA SER A 33 -45.02 1.83 40.22
C SER A 33 -45.24 0.40 39.76
N ASN A 34 -45.94 -0.40 40.57
CA ASN A 34 -46.43 -1.68 40.12
C ASN A 34 -47.22 -1.35 38.84
N PRO A 35 -46.88 -1.91 37.65
CA PRO A 35 -47.70 -1.73 36.47
C PRO A 35 -49.16 -2.00 36.84
N PRO A 36 -50.12 -1.27 36.22
CA PRO A 36 -51.54 -1.50 36.42
C PRO A 36 -51.81 -3.02 36.43
N PRO A 37 -52.63 -3.52 37.36
CA PRO A 37 -52.82 -4.95 37.56
C PRO A 37 -53.20 -5.69 36.27
N GLU A 38 -53.90 -5.00 35.36
CA GLU A 38 -54.24 -5.46 34.01
C GLU A 38 -53.01 -5.75 33.14
N GLN A 39 -51.99 -4.88 33.19
CA GLN A 39 -50.77 -5.04 32.39
C GLN A 39 -49.91 -6.20 32.91
N ARG A 40 -49.81 -6.38 34.23
CA ARG A 40 -49.13 -7.54 34.82
C ARG A 40 -49.85 -8.86 34.52
N ALA A 41 -51.17 -8.85 34.61
CA ALA A 41 -51.98 -10.02 34.27
C ALA A 41 -51.79 -10.41 32.79
N ALA A 42 -51.73 -9.42 31.89
CA ALA A 42 -51.43 -9.64 30.49
C ALA A 42 -50.02 -10.21 30.27
N GLU A 43 -49.00 -9.71 30.97
CA GLU A 43 -47.64 -10.27 30.91
C GLU A 43 -47.61 -11.74 31.34
N ILE A 44 -48.26 -12.08 32.45
CA ILE A 44 -48.34 -13.47 32.95
C ILE A 44 -49.07 -14.35 31.93
N LEU A 45 -50.21 -13.90 31.40
CA LEU A 45 -50.98 -14.62 30.38
C LEU A 45 -50.14 -14.87 29.11
N ASN A 46 -49.30 -13.91 28.74
CA ASN A 46 -48.43 -14.02 27.58
C ASN A 46 -47.32 -15.07 27.76
N THR A 47 -46.82 -15.27 28.98
CA THR A 47 -45.82 -16.32 29.29
C THR A 47 -46.38 -17.74 29.31
N LEU A 48 -47.72 -17.91 29.38
CA LEU A 48 -48.32 -19.23 29.42
C LEU A 48 -48.22 -19.94 28.06
N PRO A 49 -48.02 -21.27 28.08
CA PRO A 49 -47.91 -22.07 26.87
C PRO A 49 -49.22 -22.00 26.08
N SER A 50 -49.09 -21.85 24.77
CA SER A 50 -50.21 -21.92 23.82
C SER A 50 -49.77 -22.73 22.62
N SER A 51 -50.60 -23.70 22.23
CA SER A 51 -50.46 -24.42 20.97
C SER A 51 -51.54 -23.92 20.00
N PRO A 52 -51.23 -23.76 18.70
CA PRO A 52 -52.14 -23.09 17.74
C PRO A 52 -53.53 -23.72 17.57
N SER A 53 -53.73 -24.96 18.02
CA SER A 53 -54.93 -25.75 17.70
C SER A 53 -55.63 -26.42 18.89
N LEU A 54 -55.08 -26.38 20.10
CA LEU A 54 -55.61 -27.18 21.23
C LEU A 54 -55.72 -26.43 22.56
N ILE A 55 -54.85 -25.45 22.83
CA ILE A 55 -54.80 -24.78 24.14
C ILE A 55 -54.59 -23.28 23.96
N THR A 56 -55.65 -22.50 24.21
CA THR A 56 -55.63 -21.03 24.28
C THR A 56 -54.92 -20.59 25.57
N LYS A 57 -54.25 -19.42 25.56
CA LYS A 57 -53.56 -18.85 26.74
C LYS A 57 -54.47 -18.69 27.97
N THR A 58 -55.71 -18.24 27.76
CA THR A 58 -56.73 -18.17 28.82
C THR A 58 -57.23 -19.56 29.20
N GLY A 59 -57.32 -20.46 28.22
CA GLY A 59 -57.66 -21.86 28.42
C GLY A 59 -56.67 -22.57 29.34
N SER A 60 -55.36 -22.40 29.16
CA SER A 60 -54.36 -23.03 30.05
C SER A 60 -54.43 -22.49 31.49
N ALA A 61 -54.67 -21.19 31.67
CA ALA A 61 -54.86 -20.60 33.00
C ALA A 61 -56.12 -21.15 33.70
N ILE A 62 -57.25 -21.21 32.98
CA ILE A 62 -58.53 -21.70 33.51
C ILE A 62 -58.46 -23.21 33.76
N LEU A 63 -57.87 -23.98 32.84
CA LEU A 63 -57.69 -25.43 33.01
C LEU A 63 -56.75 -25.73 34.17
N GLY A 64 -55.62 -25.03 34.29
CA GLY A 64 -54.69 -25.22 35.40
C GLY A 64 -55.34 -24.91 36.76
N THR A 65 -56.01 -23.76 36.86
CA THR A 65 -56.72 -23.37 38.10
C THR A 65 -57.89 -24.30 38.38
N GLY A 66 -58.64 -24.69 37.35
CA GLY A 66 -59.77 -25.60 37.43
C GLY A 66 -59.36 -26.98 37.92
N LEU A 67 -58.30 -27.56 37.34
CA LEU A 67 -57.77 -28.86 37.77
C LEU A 67 -57.32 -28.84 39.23
N VAL A 68 -56.62 -27.78 39.66
CA VAL A 68 -56.21 -27.61 41.06
C VAL A 68 -57.45 -27.48 41.97
N ALA A 69 -58.42 -26.65 41.61
CA ALA A 69 -59.65 -26.47 42.37
C ALA A 69 -60.46 -27.77 42.47
N THR A 70 -60.57 -28.55 41.38
CA THR A 70 -61.24 -29.85 41.40
C THR A 70 -60.48 -30.90 42.19
N ALA A 71 -59.14 -30.90 42.13
CA ALA A 71 -58.32 -31.84 42.88
C ALA A 71 -58.44 -31.62 44.39
N ILE A 72 -58.56 -30.37 44.82
CA ILE A 72 -58.83 -30.02 46.23
C ILE A 72 -60.30 -30.32 46.58
N SER A 73 -61.25 -29.90 45.75
CA SER A 73 -62.68 -30.04 46.03
C SER A 73 -63.18 -31.48 46.05
N GLN A 74 -62.54 -32.38 45.31
CA GLN A 74 -62.86 -33.81 45.29
C GLN A 74 -61.94 -34.63 46.19
N GLU A 75 -61.10 -33.99 47.02
CA GLU A 75 -60.08 -34.63 47.87
C GLU A 75 -59.14 -35.58 47.10
N LEU A 76 -59.03 -35.42 45.77
CA LEU A 76 -58.08 -36.15 44.93
C LEU A 76 -56.63 -35.86 45.35
N TYR A 77 -56.40 -34.66 45.90
CA TYR A 77 -55.17 -34.29 46.58
C TYR A 77 -55.46 -34.01 48.06
N VAL A 78 -55.00 -34.90 48.93
CA VAL A 78 -55.10 -34.74 50.40
C VAL A 78 -53.84 -34.06 50.92
N VAL A 79 -54.02 -32.94 51.63
CA VAL A 79 -52.91 -32.20 52.24
C VAL A 79 -52.41 -32.99 53.45
N ASN A 80 -51.34 -33.75 53.25
CA ASN A 80 -50.64 -34.51 54.29
C ASN A 80 -49.28 -33.86 54.66
N GLU A 81 -48.58 -34.38 55.66
CA GLU A 81 -47.24 -33.97 56.08
C GLU A 81 -46.20 -33.95 54.94
N GLU A 82 -46.33 -34.87 53.98
CA GLU A 82 -45.48 -34.93 52.79
C GLU A 82 -45.63 -33.72 51.86
N THR A 83 -46.75 -32.99 51.94
CA THR A 83 -46.96 -31.77 51.13
C THR A 83 -46.07 -30.62 51.58
N VAL A 84 -45.75 -30.55 52.88
CA VAL A 84 -44.80 -29.58 53.43
C VAL A 84 -43.38 -29.94 52.98
N VAL A 85 -43.04 -31.23 52.96
CA VAL A 85 -41.75 -31.73 52.46
C VAL A 85 -41.62 -31.47 50.96
N ALA A 86 -42.68 -31.71 50.18
CA ALA A 86 -42.72 -31.45 48.74
C ALA A 86 -42.55 -29.95 48.46
N ALA A 87 -43.30 -29.07 49.16
CA ALA A 87 -43.18 -27.63 49.01
C ALA A 87 -41.76 -27.14 49.33
N GLY A 88 -41.15 -27.62 50.43
CA GLY A 88 -39.76 -27.30 50.78
C GLY A 88 -38.76 -27.76 49.70
N THR A 89 -38.96 -28.96 49.16
CA THR A 89 -38.13 -29.51 48.07
C THR A 89 -38.25 -28.68 46.79
N PHE A 90 -39.45 -28.27 46.40
CA PHE A 90 -39.65 -27.44 45.21
C PHE A 90 -39.03 -26.05 45.35
N ILE A 91 -39.11 -25.43 46.53
CA ILE A 91 -38.47 -24.14 46.80
C ILE A 91 -36.94 -24.28 46.70
N LEU A 92 -36.38 -25.34 47.30
CA LEU A 92 -34.95 -25.63 47.23
C LEU A 92 -34.49 -25.89 45.80
N LEU A 93 -35.21 -26.70 45.02
CA LEU A 93 -34.92 -26.96 43.62
C LEU A 93 -35.03 -25.70 42.76
N ALA A 94 -36.04 -24.86 42.98
CA ALA A 94 -36.20 -23.59 42.27
C ALA A 94 -35.04 -22.63 42.58
N TYR A 95 -34.58 -22.61 43.83
CA TYR A 95 -33.42 -21.81 44.23
C TYR A 95 -32.13 -22.32 43.58
N ILE A 96 -31.87 -23.63 43.63
CA ILE A 96 -30.71 -24.26 42.97
C ILE A 96 -30.74 -24.01 41.46
N ALA A 97 -31.90 -24.19 40.82
CA ALA A 97 -32.07 -23.92 39.39
C ALA A 97 -31.73 -22.46 39.05
N LYS A 98 -32.12 -21.51 39.89
CA LYS A 98 -31.77 -20.09 39.70
C LYS A 98 -30.26 -19.84 39.84
N LEU A 99 -29.60 -20.49 40.80
CA LEU A 99 -28.16 -20.33 41.03
C LEU A 99 -27.30 -20.97 39.93
N VAL A 100 -27.71 -22.14 39.43
CA VAL A 100 -26.92 -22.91 38.44
C VAL A 100 -27.16 -22.44 37.00
N ARG A 101 -28.30 -21.79 36.73
CA ARG A 101 -28.68 -21.38 35.37
C ARG A 101 -27.66 -20.51 34.67
N GLU A 102 -27.19 -19.45 35.32
CA GLU A 102 -26.20 -18.53 34.74
C GLU A 102 -24.84 -19.19 34.50
N PRO A 103 -24.19 -19.83 35.49
CA PRO A 103 -22.89 -20.46 35.27
C PRO A 103 -22.95 -21.61 34.27
N TYR A 104 -24.05 -22.38 34.23
CA TYR A 104 -24.23 -23.42 33.21
C TYR A 104 -24.39 -22.83 31.81
N ARG A 105 -25.15 -21.74 31.67
CA ARG A 105 -25.32 -21.05 30.39
C ARG A 105 -23.98 -20.50 29.87
N ASP A 106 -23.20 -19.87 30.74
CA ASP A 106 -21.89 -19.31 30.35
C ASP A 106 -20.90 -20.41 30.00
N TRP A 107 -20.89 -21.51 30.75
CA TRP A 107 -20.10 -22.69 30.43
C TRP A 107 -20.49 -23.31 29.08
N ALA A 108 -21.79 -23.49 28.83
CA ALA A 108 -22.30 -24.05 27.59
C ALA A 108 -21.96 -23.14 26.39
N ASN A 109 -22.17 -21.83 26.53
CA ASN A 109 -21.83 -20.86 25.49
C ASN A 109 -20.31 -20.85 25.21
N GLY A 110 -19.47 -20.86 26.24
CA GLY A 110 -18.02 -20.89 26.08
C GLY A 110 -17.52 -22.17 25.40
N HIS A 111 -18.17 -23.31 25.65
CA HIS A 111 -17.86 -24.56 24.95
C HIS A 111 -18.25 -24.50 23.47
N ILE A 112 -19.45 -24.00 23.17
CA ILE A 112 -19.92 -23.80 21.79
C ILE A 112 -19.00 -22.84 21.03
N GLU A 113 -18.63 -21.72 21.66
CA GLU A 113 -17.76 -20.72 21.05
C GLU A 113 -16.35 -21.27 20.79
N ARG A 114 -15.78 -22.05 21.72
CA ARG A 114 -14.49 -22.73 21.51
C ARG A 114 -14.54 -23.66 20.30
N ILE A 115 -15.56 -24.50 20.19
CA ILE A 115 -15.71 -25.42 19.04
C ILE A 115 -15.84 -24.62 17.75
N LYS A 116 -16.69 -23.59 17.75
CA LYS A 116 -16.90 -22.73 16.58
C LYS A 116 -15.60 -22.05 16.14
N ASN A 117 -14.82 -21.52 17.09
CA ASN A 117 -13.55 -20.85 16.82
C ASN A 117 -12.50 -21.82 16.26
N ILE A 118 -12.41 -23.05 16.78
CA ILE A 118 -11.52 -24.07 16.23
C ILE A 118 -11.92 -24.42 14.79
N LEU A 119 -13.23 -24.59 14.52
CA LEU A 119 -13.70 -24.94 13.19
C LEU A 119 -13.45 -23.81 12.17
N GLU A 120 -13.71 -22.55 12.54
CA GLU A 120 -13.44 -21.40 11.68
C GLU A 120 -11.93 -21.17 11.49
N SER A 121 -11.12 -21.34 12.54
CA SER A 121 -9.66 -21.28 12.46
C SER A 121 -9.10 -22.36 11.54
N SER A 122 -9.57 -23.60 11.66
CA SER A 122 -9.15 -24.70 10.78
C SER A 122 -9.55 -24.43 9.33
N ARG A 123 -10.77 -23.92 9.08
CA ARG A 123 -11.22 -23.56 7.74
C ARG A 123 -10.35 -22.46 7.12
N THR A 124 -10.06 -21.42 7.88
CA THR A 124 -9.23 -20.29 7.42
C THR A 124 -7.78 -20.73 7.18
N GLU A 125 -7.20 -21.52 8.08
CA GLU A 125 -5.85 -22.10 7.92
C GLU A 125 -5.74 -23.01 6.70
N HIS A 126 -6.70 -23.92 6.48
CA HIS A 126 -6.73 -24.76 5.28
C HIS A 126 -6.89 -23.92 4.01
N THR A 127 -7.75 -22.91 4.02
CA THR A 127 -7.92 -22.01 2.87
C THR A 127 -6.65 -21.23 2.59
N GLN A 128 -5.94 -20.78 3.63
CA GLN A 128 -4.68 -20.07 3.49
C GLN A 128 -3.57 -20.98 2.95
N ALA A 129 -3.42 -22.19 3.49
CA ALA A 129 -2.45 -23.17 3.00
C ALA A 129 -2.67 -23.53 1.52
N VAL A 130 -3.94 -23.64 1.09
CA VAL A 130 -4.28 -23.84 -0.33
C VAL A 130 -3.91 -22.62 -1.17
N LYS A 131 -4.21 -21.40 -0.70
CA LYS A 131 -3.79 -20.17 -1.39
C LYS A 131 -2.28 -20.06 -1.52
N ASP A 132 -1.53 -20.36 -0.47
CA ASP A 132 -0.07 -20.32 -0.48
C ASP A 132 0.51 -21.35 -1.46
N ARG A 133 -0.09 -22.55 -1.53
CA ARG A 133 0.26 -23.57 -2.52
C ARG A 133 -0.03 -23.11 -3.94
N ILE A 134 -1.17 -22.44 -4.17
CA ILE A 134 -1.53 -21.87 -5.48
C ILE A 134 -0.51 -20.82 -5.88
N ASN A 135 -0.18 -19.87 -5.00
CA ASN A 135 0.81 -18.82 -5.28
C ASN A 135 2.19 -19.41 -5.62
N SER A 136 2.61 -20.47 -4.91
CA SER A 136 3.88 -21.16 -5.20
C SER A 136 3.87 -21.86 -6.57
N VAL A 137 2.76 -22.50 -6.95
CA VAL A 137 2.61 -23.14 -8.25
C VAL A 137 2.48 -22.10 -9.38
N GLU A 138 1.85 -20.96 -9.10
CA GLU A 138 1.72 -19.86 -10.06
C GLU A 138 3.08 -19.30 -10.47
N GLN A 139 4.02 -19.14 -9.52
CA GLN A 139 5.41 -18.77 -9.83
C GLN A 139 6.11 -19.78 -10.75
N MET A 140 5.76 -21.06 -10.66
CA MET A 140 6.35 -22.11 -11.49
C MET A 140 5.76 -22.16 -12.91
N LYS A 141 4.59 -21.54 -13.14
CA LYS A 141 3.90 -21.53 -14.44
C LYS A 141 4.74 -20.87 -15.53
N ASP A 142 5.49 -19.82 -15.19
CA ASP A 142 6.24 -19.01 -16.15
C ASP A 142 7.70 -19.47 -16.35
N VAL A 143 8.15 -20.53 -15.65
CA VAL A 143 9.55 -20.98 -15.76
C VAL A 143 9.85 -21.53 -17.16
N VAL A 144 8.89 -22.16 -17.83
CA VAL A 144 9.08 -22.69 -19.19
C VAL A 144 9.24 -21.57 -20.21
N SER A 145 8.38 -20.55 -20.16
CA SER A 145 8.47 -19.38 -21.06
C SER A 145 9.73 -18.56 -20.79
N LEU A 146 10.10 -18.37 -19.51
CA LEU A 146 11.34 -17.68 -19.13
C LEU A 146 12.58 -18.43 -19.65
N THR A 147 12.60 -19.76 -19.54
CA THR A 147 13.71 -20.57 -20.02
C THR A 147 13.83 -20.50 -21.55
N GLN A 148 12.70 -20.60 -22.28
CA GLN A 148 12.69 -20.40 -23.72
C GLN A 148 13.16 -19.00 -24.12
N GLY A 149 12.72 -17.97 -23.37
CA GLY A 149 13.17 -16.59 -23.54
C GLY A 149 14.67 -16.41 -23.33
N LEU A 150 15.25 -17.05 -22.30
CA LEU A 150 16.70 -17.02 -22.05
C LEU A 150 17.50 -17.71 -23.17
N PHE A 151 17.01 -18.83 -23.72
CA PHE A 151 17.64 -19.47 -24.87
C PHE A 151 17.53 -18.64 -26.15
N ALA A 152 16.37 -18.00 -26.38
CA ALA A 152 16.18 -17.09 -27.51
C ALA A 152 17.11 -15.88 -27.39
N LEU A 153 17.17 -15.25 -26.22
CA LEU A 153 18.07 -14.12 -25.94
C LEU A 153 19.53 -14.50 -26.14
N SER A 154 19.96 -15.68 -25.68
CA SER A 154 21.32 -16.18 -25.89
C SER A 154 21.64 -16.36 -27.38
N LYS A 155 20.69 -16.88 -28.17
CA LYS A 155 20.85 -17.06 -29.61
C LYS A 155 20.90 -15.72 -30.36
N GLU A 156 20.02 -14.79 -30.01
CA GLU A 156 19.99 -13.43 -30.59
C GLU A 156 21.26 -12.65 -30.25
N THR A 157 21.75 -12.77 -29.01
CA THR A 157 23.01 -12.14 -28.58
C THR A 157 24.18 -12.64 -29.41
N ALA A 158 24.30 -13.95 -29.60
CA ALA A 158 25.38 -14.52 -30.43
C ALA A 158 25.30 -14.08 -31.90
N GLN A 159 24.10 -13.94 -32.45
CA GLN A 159 23.90 -13.41 -33.81
C GLN A 159 24.29 -11.94 -33.91
N LEU A 160 23.83 -11.11 -32.97
CA LEU A 160 24.15 -9.68 -32.94
C LEU A 160 25.65 -9.43 -32.71
N GLU A 161 26.33 -10.22 -31.89
CA GLU A 161 27.78 -10.13 -31.70
C GLU A 161 28.53 -10.47 -33.00
N ALA A 162 28.10 -11.51 -33.72
CA ALA A 162 28.69 -11.86 -35.01
C ALA A 162 28.49 -10.77 -36.07
N ASP A 163 27.28 -10.21 -36.18
CA ASP A 163 26.96 -9.13 -37.11
C ASP A 163 27.72 -7.84 -36.76
N ALA A 164 27.81 -7.50 -35.47
CA ALA A 164 28.58 -6.37 -34.98
C ALA A 164 30.07 -6.53 -35.31
N PHE A 165 30.63 -7.73 -35.15
CA PHE A 165 32.02 -8.01 -35.48
C PHE A 165 32.31 -7.86 -36.98
N VAL A 166 31.43 -8.37 -37.84
CA VAL A 166 31.56 -8.20 -39.30
C VAL A 166 31.46 -6.72 -39.69
N GLN A 167 30.51 -5.99 -39.11
CA GLN A 167 30.34 -4.57 -39.40
C GLN A 167 31.54 -3.75 -38.91
N GLN A 168 32.10 -4.08 -37.74
CA GLN A 168 33.30 -3.44 -37.21
C GLN A 168 34.52 -3.67 -38.11
N GLN A 169 34.70 -4.88 -38.65
CA GLN A 169 35.75 -5.16 -39.64
C GLN A 169 35.57 -4.35 -40.93
N LYS A 170 34.33 -4.23 -41.44
CA LYS A 170 34.03 -3.42 -42.63
C LYS A 170 34.35 -1.94 -42.41
N VAL A 171 33.98 -1.40 -41.24
CA VAL A 171 34.27 0.00 -40.88
C VAL A 171 35.77 0.22 -40.70
N ALA A 172 36.48 -0.70 -40.05
CA ALA A 172 37.93 -0.63 -39.89
C ALA A 172 38.62 -0.59 -41.26
N LEU A 173 38.28 -1.52 -42.16
CA LEU A 173 38.84 -1.54 -43.52
C LEU A 173 38.50 -0.27 -44.30
N ALA A 174 37.24 0.19 -44.25
CA ALA A 174 36.83 1.43 -44.91
C ALA A 174 37.61 2.66 -44.36
N SER A 175 37.89 2.69 -43.06
CA SER A 175 38.66 3.76 -42.43
C SER A 175 40.14 3.75 -42.84
N GLU A 176 40.74 2.56 -42.99
CA GLU A 176 42.12 2.42 -43.48
C GLU A 176 42.24 2.87 -44.94
N VAL A 177 41.31 2.41 -45.79
CA VAL A 177 41.27 2.83 -47.20
C VAL A 177 41.06 4.34 -47.32
N LYS A 178 40.17 4.91 -46.51
CA LYS A 178 39.98 6.36 -46.47
C LYS A 178 41.25 7.08 -46.02
N ALA A 179 41.93 6.61 -44.98
CA ALA A 179 43.17 7.22 -44.49
C ALA A 179 44.27 7.22 -45.57
N VAL A 180 44.38 6.12 -46.32
CA VAL A 180 45.28 6.05 -47.47
C VAL A 180 44.87 7.09 -48.52
N LEU A 181 43.60 7.14 -48.92
CA LEU A 181 43.11 8.11 -49.91
C LEU A 181 43.32 9.57 -49.47
N ASP A 182 43.02 9.89 -48.22
CA ASP A 182 43.24 11.21 -47.63
C ASP A 182 44.75 11.56 -47.63
N SER A 183 45.63 10.59 -47.42
CA SER A 183 47.08 10.80 -47.52
C SER A 183 47.54 11.11 -48.95
N TRP A 184 46.95 10.46 -49.96
CA TRP A 184 47.22 10.75 -51.37
C TRP A 184 46.72 12.14 -51.76
N VAL A 185 45.51 12.51 -51.36
CA VAL A 185 44.96 13.85 -51.60
C VAL A 185 45.83 14.91 -50.93
N ARG A 186 46.27 14.68 -49.69
CA ARG A 186 47.19 15.60 -49.00
C ARG A 186 48.52 15.74 -49.73
N TYR A 187 49.09 14.64 -50.22
CA TYR A 187 50.31 14.67 -51.02
C TYR A 187 50.13 15.44 -52.33
N GLU A 188 49.01 15.22 -53.04
CA GLU A 188 48.69 15.93 -54.27
C GLU A 188 48.52 17.45 -54.02
N GLN A 189 47.82 17.82 -52.95
CA GLN A 189 47.66 19.21 -52.55
C GLN A 189 49.02 19.86 -52.22
N GLN A 190 49.88 19.17 -51.47
CA GLN A 190 51.24 19.65 -51.16
C GLN A 190 52.11 19.82 -52.41
N GLN A 191 51.99 18.91 -53.39
CA GLN A 191 52.73 19.03 -54.65
C GLN A 191 52.22 20.21 -55.47
N LYS A 192 50.90 20.37 -55.60
CA LYS A 192 50.29 21.53 -56.27
C LYS A 192 50.72 22.85 -55.63
N GLU A 193 50.70 22.93 -54.29
CA GLU A 193 51.16 24.12 -53.57
C GLU A 193 52.67 24.37 -53.78
N SER A 194 53.49 23.33 -53.79
CA SER A 194 54.94 23.44 -54.02
C SER A 194 55.25 23.90 -55.44
N GLU A 195 54.57 23.34 -56.45
CA GLU A 195 54.68 23.76 -57.85
C GLU A 195 54.21 25.20 -58.03
N GLN A 196 53.09 25.60 -57.42
CA GLN A 196 52.62 26.98 -57.45
C GLN A 196 53.61 27.95 -56.80
N LEU A 197 54.24 27.57 -55.69
CA LEU A 197 55.28 28.37 -55.04
C LEU A 197 56.55 28.48 -55.91
N GLU A 198 56.96 27.40 -56.58
CA GLU A 198 58.10 27.42 -57.49
C GLU A 198 57.81 28.27 -58.75
N LEU A 199 56.63 28.12 -59.35
CA LEU A 199 56.15 28.96 -60.44
C LEU A 199 56.07 30.42 -60.02
N ALA A 200 55.51 30.73 -58.84
CA ALA A 200 55.46 32.09 -58.32
C ALA A 200 56.86 32.68 -58.10
N LYS A 201 57.79 31.92 -57.50
CA LYS A 201 59.19 32.35 -57.32
C LYS A 201 59.89 32.61 -58.66
N SER A 202 59.72 31.72 -59.64
CA SER A 202 60.35 31.89 -60.96
C SER A 202 59.76 33.07 -61.74
N VAL A 203 58.44 33.29 -61.68
CA VAL A 203 57.78 34.46 -62.27
C VAL A 203 58.22 35.74 -61.58
N ILE A 204 58.23 35.79 -60.24
CA ILE A 204 58.70 36.96 -59.49
C ILE A 204 60.16 37.26 -59.81
N ALA A 205 61.03 36.25 -59.85
CA ALA A 205 62.45 36.42 -60.19
C ALA A 205 62.62 36.94 -61.62
N LYS A 206 61.86 36.41 -62.58
CA LYS A 206 61.89 36.86 -63.97
C LYS A 206 61.40 38.30 -64.13
N VAL A 207 60.28 38.66 -63.48
CA VAL A 207 59.78 40.05 -63.47
C VAL A 207 60.78 41.00 -62.81
N MET A 208 61.41 40.60 -61.70
CA MET A 208 62.46 41.41 -61.06
C MET A 208 63.69 41.60 -61.96
N ALA A 209 64.07 40.58 -62.74
CA ALA A 209 65.15 40.68 -63.72
C ALA A 209 64.76 41.58 -64.91
N ASP A 210 63.56 41.40 -65.47
CA ASP A 210 63.05 42.22 -66.58
C ASP A 210 62.89 43.70 -66.16
N LEU A 211 62.58 43.99 -64.88
CA LEU A 211 62.55 45.36 -64.34
C LEU A 211 63.95 45.99 -64.16
N GLN A 212 65.02 45.19 -64.10
CA GLN A 212 66.40 45.70 -64.06
C GLN A 212 66.94 46.01 -65.47
N ASP A 213 66.28 45.53 -66.53
CA ASP A 213 66.68 45.82 -67.92
C ASP A 213 66.39 47.28 -68.30
N GLU A 214 67.42 47.96 -68.83
CA GLU A 214 67.39 49.39 -69.14
C GLU A 214 66.34 49.76 -70.21
N LYS A 215 66.02 48.82 -71.10
CA LYS A 215 65.01 49.00 -72.15
C LYS A 215 63.59 49.05 -71.56
N VAL A 216 63.28 48.14 -70.63
CA VAL A 216 61.97 48.08 -69.99
C VAL A 216 61.78 49.27 -69.04
N GLN A 217 62.82 49.70 -68.32
CA GLN A 217 62.75 50.92 -67.51
C GLN A 217 62.44 52.16 -68.33
N LYS A 218 63.06 52.30 -69.52
CA LYS A 218 62.75 53.40 -70.44
C LYS A 218 61.32 53.33 -70.95
N ASP A 219 60.82 52.15 -71.32
CA ASP A 219 59.44 51.95 -71.78
C ASP A 219 58.39 52.16 -70.67
N ILE A 220 58.72 51.84 -69.41
CA ILE A 220 57.87 52.15 -68.25
C ILE A 220 57.87 53.65 -67.98
N LEU A 221 59.03 54.33 -68.04
CA LEU A 221 59.10 55.78 -67.86
C LEU A 221 58.34 56.53 -68.95
N THR A 222 58.43 56.10 -70.21
CA THR A 222 57.65 56.72 -71.30
C THR A 222 56.15 56.45 -71.15
N SER A 223 55.75 55.23 -70.77
CA SER A 223 54.35 54.91 -70.46
C SER A 223 53.82 55.71 -69.28
N ALA A 224 54.58 55.85 -68.20
CA ALA A 224 54.20 56.63 -67.03
C ALA A 224 54.08 58.13 -67.35
N VAL A 225 54.97 58.68 -68.18
CA VAL A 225 54.85 60.06 -68.69
C VAL A 225 53.58 60.19 -69.54
N ALA A 226 53.29 59.23 -70.41
CA ALA A 226 52.06 59.23 -71.20
C ALA A 226 50.79 59.16 -70.34
N GLU A 227 50.77 58.32 -69.30
CA GLU A 227 49.65 58.24 -68.34
C GLU A 227 49.48 59.52 -67.51
N VAL A 228 50.58 60.14 -67.06
CA VAL A 228 50.53 61.44 -66.37
C VAL A 228 50.04 62.53 -67.33
N GLU A 229 50.51 62.56 -68.58
CA GLU A 229 50.00 63.48 -69.59
C GLU A 229 48.51 63.26 -69.86
N GLN A 230 48.03 62.02 -69.81
CA GLN A 230 46.62 61.69 -69.98
C GLN A 230 45.78 62.07 -68.75
N LEU A 231 46.30 61.89 -67.52
CA LEU A 231 45.68 62.35 -66.27
C LEU A 231 45.60 63.88 -66.19
N VAL A 232 46.65 64.57 -66.64
CA VAL A 232 46.67 66.04 -66.75
C VAL A 232 45.70 66.54 -67.83
N LYS A 233 45.59 65.83 -68.96
CA LYS A 233 44.59 66.14 -70.01
C LYS A 233 43.15 65.84 -69.57
N SER A 234 42.94 64.88 -68.66
CA SER A 234 41.63 64.46 -68.15
C SER A 234 41.19 65.15 -66.85
N LYS A 235 42.03 66.02 -66.27
CA LYS A 235 41.66 66.96 -65.20
C LYS A 235 41.08 66.25 -63.95
N ALA A 236 41.74 65.18 -63.50
CA ALA A 236 41.45 64.50 -62.24
C ALA A 236 42.41 64.91 -61.09
N ILE A 237 43.18 65.99 -61.29
CA ILE A 237 43.70 66.93 -60.27
C ILE A 237 43.59 68.33 -60.88
#